data_AF-G9QW84-F1
#
_entry.id   AF-G9QW84-F1
#
_cell.length_a   1.000
_cell.length_b   1.000
_cell.length_c   1.000
_cell.angle_alpha   90.00
_cell.angle_beta   90.00
_cell.angle_gamma   90.00
#
_symmetry.space_group_name_H-M   'P 1'
#
loop_
_entity.id
_entity.type
_entity.pdbx_description
1 polymer ?
#
loop_
_entity_poly.entity_id
_entity_poly.type
_entity_poly.pdbx_seq_one_letter_code
_entity_poly.pdbx_strand_id
1 'polypeptide(L)'
;MKFYNDYQKESSAHSKDVEWISKNLKENDVEDADDLISKLKATKSSYMIAMESEFEKATGLEFSLENLERVKHAFESDTSKAAAALKDTDSVIAMKLNKNGTITLKFDSGRELEVKEIYNDTGKLISKDDKDSKRASINLDAKAMNDVELNRLDFKDIGIKQDEKISSLKELGAKLVKNLTDKFTSKFLIGLENGKSITTKEIYNITYLENDLKFKEPSSKDRLYKKVDTRV
;
A
#
# COMPACT_ATOMS: atom_id res chain seq x y z
N MET A 1 8.81 6.01 24.92
CA MET A 1 7.51 5.90 24.21
C MET A 1 6.47 5.27 25.15
N LYS A 2 5.24 5.83 25.25
CA LYS A 2 4.22 5.40 26.25
C LYS A 2 3.82 3.91 26.11
N PHE A 3 3.53 3.46 24.89
CA PHE A 3 3.11 2.09 24.60
C PHE A 3 4.11 1.02 25.09
N TYR A 4 5.41 1.21 24.82
CA TYR A 4 6.47 0.30 25.30
C TYR A 4 6.49 0.20 26.82
N ASN A 5 6.42 1.33 27.51
CA ASN A 5 6.45 1.37 28.98
C ASN A 5 5.20 0.71 29.59
N ASP A 6 4.04 0.94 28.97
CA ASP A 6 2.77 0.35 29.41
C ASP A 6 2.81 -1.18 29.25
N TYR A 7 3.35 -1.69 28.15
CA TYR A 7 3.50 -3.14 27.91
C TYR A 7 4.44 -3.79 28.93
N GLN A 8 5.60 -3.17 29.18
CA GLN A 8 6.55 -3.69 30.17
C GLN A 8 5.97 -3.70 31.59
N LYS A 9 5.21 -2.66 31.93
CA LYS A 9 4.53 -2.56 33.23
C LYS A 9 3.48 -3.66 33.38
N GLU A 10 2.65 -3.87 32.37
CA GLU A 10 1.63 -4.93 32.38
C GLU A 10 2.27 -6.32 32.45
N SER A 11 3.27 -6.58 31.61
CA SER A 11 4.00 -7.86 31.61
C SER A 11 4.61 -8.16 32.98
N SER A 12 5.14 -7.14 33.66
CA SER A 12 5.69 -7.27 35.00
C SER A 12 4.61 -7.52 36.06
N ALA A 13 3.44 -6.90 35.93
CA ALA A 13 2.31 -7.10 36.84
C ALA A 13 1.76 -8.53 36.70
N HIS A 14 1.49 -8.96 35.46
CA HIS A 14 1.02 -10.32 35.16
C HIS A 14 2.01 -11.38 35.66
N SER A 15 3.31 -11.18 35.47
CA SER A 15 4.33 -12.10 36.00
C SER A 15 4.27 -12.24 37.52
N LYS A 16 4.06 -11.13 38.25
CA LYS A 16 3.93 -11.17 39.71
C LYS A 16 2.66 -11.89 40.17
N ASP A 17 1.56 -11.68 39.47
CA ASP A 17 0.30 -12.38 39.76
C ASP A 17 0.46 -13.89 39.52
N VAL A 18 1.09 -14.27 38.42
CA VAL A 18 1.42 -15.67 38.11
C VAL A 18 2.31 -16.28 39.19
N GLU A 19 3.35 -15.58 39.64
CA GLU A 19 4.22 -16.03 40.73
C GLU A 19 3.46 -16.22 42.05
N TRP A 20 2.61 -15.26 42.41
CA TRP A 20 1.80 -15.32 43.64
C TRP A 20 0.81 -16.49 43.60
N ILE A 21 0.08 -16.67 42.49
CA ILE A 21 -0.82 -17.81 42.30
C ILE A 21 -0.04 -19.13 42.34
N SER A 22 1.10 -19.20 41.66
CA SER A 22 1.94 -20.40 41.62
C SER A 22 2.42 -20.80 43.02
N LYS A 23 2.80 -19.81 43.84
CA LYS A 23 3.19 -20.04 45.24
C LYS A 23 2.03 -20.59 46.06
N ASN A 24 0.85 -19.97 45.96
CA ASN A 24 -0.34 -20.43 46.69
C ASN A 24 -0.76 -21.85 46.28
N LEU A 25 -0.72 -22.19 44.99
CA LEU A 25 -1.04 -23.55 44.52
C LEU A 25 -0.13 -24.61 45.16
N LYS A 26 1.17 -24.30 45.30
CA LYS A 26 2.13 -25.19 45.96
C LYS A 26 1.96 -25.25 47.47
N GLU A 27 1.73 -24.10 48.13
CA GLU A 27 1.57 -24.03 49.57
C GLU A 27 0.27 -24.68 50.09
N ASN A 28 -0.73 -24.84 49.21
CA ASN A 28 -2.01 -25.48 49.54
C ASN A 28 -2.11 -26.92 49.00
N ASP A 29 -1.00 -27.53 48.56
CA ASP A 29 -0.94 -28.92 48.06
C ASP A 29 -2.06 -29.25 47.04
N VAL A 30 -2.33 -28.31 46.12
CA VAL A 30 -3.37 -28.49 45.10
C VAL A 30 -2.98 -29.63 44.15
N GLU A 31 -3.91 -30.55 43.90
CA GLU A 31 -3.74 -31.63 42.92
C GLU A 31 -3.41 -31.03 41.54
N ASP A 32 -2.43 -31.60 40.84
CA ASP A 32 -1.92 -31.12 39.54
C ASP A 32 -1.36 -29.67 39.55
N ALA A 33 -0.91 -29.16 40.70
CA ALA A 33 -0.36 -27.80 40.83
C ALA A 33 0.72 -27.46 39.78
N ASP A 34 1.65 -28.38 39.49
CA ASP A 34 2.70 -28.13 38.50
C ASP A 34 2.17 -28.01 37.06
N ASP A 35 1.10 -28.74 36.70
CA ASP A 35 0.43 -28.61 35.40
C ASP A 35 -0.33 -27.28 35.30
N LEU A 36 -1.05 -26.90 36.37
CA LEU A 36 -1.75 -25.63 36.47
C LEU A 36 -0.78 -24.44 36.36
N ILE A 37 0.36 -24.51 37.05
CA ILE A 37 1.40 -23.47 36.99
C ILE A 37 2.00 -23.37 35.59
N SER A 38 2.24 -24.50 34.94
CA SER A 38 2.77 -24.53 33.57
C SER A 38 1.81 -23.86 32.59
N LYS A 39 0.50 -24.14 32.72
CA LYS A 39 -0.55 -23.45 31.96
C LYS A 39 -0.59 -21.95 32.27
N LEU A 40 -0.54 -21.57 33.54
CA LEU A 40 -0.59 -20.17 33.99
C LEU A 40 0.56 -19.35 33.40
N LYS A 41 1.78 -19.89 33.42
CA LYS A 41 2.98 -19.25 32.84
C LYS A 41 2.92 -19.10 31.32
N ALA A 42 2.14 -19.93 30.64
CA ALA A 42 1.90 -19.81 29.21
C ALA A 42 0.80 -18.80 28.86
N THR A 43 0.03 -18.32 29.84
CA THR A 43 -1.02 -17.31 29.60
C THR A 43 -0.45 -15.90 29.56
N LYS A 44 -1.15 -15.03 28.83
CA LYS A 44 -0.96 -13.58 28.84
C LYS A 44 -2.19 -12.93 29.46
N SER A 45 -2.03 -11.74 30.05
CA SER A 45 -3.19 -10.97 30.48
C SER A 45 -4.02 -10.53 29.28
N SER A 46 -5.33 -10.32 29.48
CA SER A 46 -6.21 -9.80 28.42
C SER A 46 -5.73 -8.45 27.89
N TYR A 47 -5.10 -7.64 28.75
CA TYR A 47 -4.55 -6.35 28.36
C TYR A 47 -3.31 -6.52 27.48
N MET A 48 -2.41 -7.45 27.81
CA MET A 48 -1.28 -7.79 26.93
C MET A 48 -1.78 -8.23 25.55
N ILE A 49 -2.74 -9.14 25.47
CA ILE A 49 -3.30 -9.62 24.19
C ILE A 49 -3.86 -8.47 23.35
N ALA A 50 -4.57 -7.53 24.00
CA ALA A 50 -5.10 -6.35 23.31
C ALA A 50 -3.97 -5.45 22.77
N MET A 51 -2.94 -5.18 23.58
CA MET A 51 -1.78 -4.40 23.16
C MET A 51 -1.03 -5.08 22.00
N GLU A 52 -0.82 -6.39 22.06
CA GLU A 52 -0.17 -7.14 20.98
C GLU A 52 -0.95 -7.01 19.67
N SER A 53 -2.28 -7.18 19.73
CA SER A 53 -3.15 -7.00 18.55
C SER A 53 -3.10 -5.57 17.99
N GLU A 54 -3.07 -4.55 18.85
CA GLU A 54 -2.93 -3.16 18.43
C GLU A 54 -1.59 -2.90 17.74
N PHE A 55 -0.50 -3.44 18.30
CA PHE A 55 0.83 -3.34 17.71
C PHE A 55 0.87 -3.96 16.31
N GLU A 56 0.34 -5.17 16.13
CA GLU A 56 0.33 -5.86 14.84
C GLU A 56 -0.51 -5.12 13.80
N LYS A 57 -1.66 -4.56 14.21
CA LYS A 57 -2.50 -3.74 13.33
C LYS A 57 -1.79 -2.46 12.90
N ALA A 58 -1.16 -1.77 13.84
CA ALA A 58 -0.53 -0.48 13.58
C ALA A 58 0.78 -0.62 12.80
N THR A 59 1.57 -1.67 13.04
CA THR A 59 2.91 -1.82 12.45
C THR A 59 2.96 -2.79 11.27
N GLY A 60 2.01 -3.73 11.19
CA GLY A 60 2.06 -4.84 10.24
C GLY A 60 3.11 -5.90 10.57
N LEU A 61 3.82 -5.79 11.69
CA LEU A 61 4.79 -6.77 12.18
C LEU A 61 4.11 -7.70 13.19
N GLU A 62 4.46 -8.98 13.18
CA GLU A 62 4.08 -9.91 14.25
C GLU A 62 4.64 -9.42 15.60
N PHE A 63 3.85 -9.57 16.66
CA PHE A 63 4.28 -9.09 17.96
C PHE A 63 5.46 -9.90 18.51
N SER A 64 6.55 -9.20 18.81
CA SER A 64 7.67 -9.73 19.58
C SER A 64 8.35 -8.59 20.35
N LEU A 65 9.05 -8.90 21.44
CA LEU A 65 9.82 -7.89 22.19
C LEU A 65 10.88 -7.22 21.30
N GLU A 66 11.50 -7.98 20.40
CA GLU A 66 12.48 -7.46 19.44
C GLU A 66 11.84 -6.45 18.47
N ASN A 67 10.68 -6.78 17.89
CA ASN A 67 9.95 -5.88 17.00
C ASN A 67 9.45 -4.64 17.75
N LEU A 68 8.99 -4.80 18.99
CA LEU A 68 8.57 -3.71 19.85
C LEU A 68 9.72 -2.73 20.13
N GLU A 69 10.91 -3.26 20.46
CA GLU A 69 12.13 -2.48 20.70
C GLU A 69 12.60 -1.76 19.42
N ARG A 70 12.55 -2.46 18.28
CA ARG A 70 12.89 -1.90 16.97
C ARG A 70 11.99 -0.72 16.59
N VAL A 71 10.67 -0.86 16.80
CA VAL A 71 9.70 0.22 16.54
C VAL A 71 9.95 1.39 17.49
N LYS A 72 10.16 1.14 18.78
CA LYS A 72 10.53 2.19 19.76
C LYS A 72 11.76 2.97 19.30
N HIS A 73 12.83 2.29 18.91
CA HIS A 73 14.05 2.94 18.43
C HIS A 73 13.82 3.78 17.17
N ALA A 74 12.98 3.32 16.25
CA ALA A 74 12.62 4.11 15.06
C ALA A 74 11.94 5.43 15.46
N PHE A 75 10.99 5.38 16.40
CA PHE A 75 10.28 6.57 16.90
C PHE A 75 11.17 7.54 17.70
N GLU A 76 12.15 7.02 18.43
CA GLU A 76 13.16 7.81 19.16
C GLU A 76 14.16 8.49 18.19
N SER A 77 14.47 7.85 17.06
CA SER A 77 15.39 8.39 16.05
C SER A 77 14.74 9.45 15.14
N ASP A 78 13.57 9.15 14.59
CA ASP A 78 12.84 10.04 13.68
C ASP A 78 11.34 9.72 13.76
N THR A 79 10.66 10.46 14.63
CA THR A 79 9.23 10.27 14.91
C THR A 79 8.37 10.38 13.66
N SER A 80 8.67 11.34 12.76
CA SER A 80 7.87 11.58 11.55
C SER A 80 8.04 10.44 10.54
N LYS A 81 9.27 9.99 10.33
CA LYS A 81 9.58 8.88 9.43
C LYS A 81 9.04 7.54 9.96
N ALA A 82 9.16 7.31 11.27
CA ALA A 82 8.63 6.11 11.91
C ALA A 82 7.09 6.06 11.85
N ALA A 83 6.42 7.19 12.11
CA ALA A 83 4.97 7.29 11.97
C ALA A 83 4.49 7.06 10.53
N ALA A 84 5.22 7.55 9.53
CA ALA A 84 4.91 7.33 8.13
C ALA A 84 5.14 5.87 7.65
N ALA A 85 5.90 5.07 8.41
CA ALA A 85 6.17 3.67 8.10
C ALA A 85 5.19 2.70 8.79
N LEU A 86 4.30 3.19 9.65
CA LEU A 86 3.19 2.40 10.19
C LEU A 86 2.25 1.99 9.07
N LYS A 87 1.52 0.88 9.28
CA LYS A 87 0.59 0.33 8.30
C LYS A 87 -0.43 1.41 7.94
N ASP A 88 -0.47 1.79 6.65
CA ASP A 88 -1.45 2.70 6.07
C ASP A 88 -2.85 2.10 6.22
N THR A 89 -3.43 2.33 7.40
CA THR A 89 -4.80 1.95 7.75
C THR A 89 -5.70 3.16 7.81
N ASP A 90 -5.09 4.35 7.83
CA ASP A 90 -5.82 5.59 7.94
C ASP A 90 -6.36 6.02 6.57
N SER A 91 -7.66 6.14 6.46
CA SER A 91 -8.29 6.70 5.27
C SER A 91 -8.16 8.22 5.27
N VAL A 92 -7.94 8.82 4.09
CA VAL A 92 -8.04 10.28 3.95
C VAL A 92 -9.51 10.68 4.13
N ILE A 93 -9.81 11.47 5.16
CA ILE A 93 -11.17 11.96 5.46
C ILE A 93 -11.43 13.38 4.99
N ALA A 94 -10.37 14.17 4.79
CA ALA A 94 -10.51 15.54 4.28
C ALA A 94 -9.27 15.97 3.49
N MET A 95 -9.48 16.90 2.57
CA MET A 95 -8.44 17.48 1.74
C MET A 95 -8.62 19.01 1.69
N LYS A 96 -7.51 19.73 1.74
CA LYS A 96 -7.50 21.19 1.64
C LYS A 96 -6.46 21.66 0.63
N LEU A 97 -6.89 22.44 -0.36
CA LEU A 97 -5.98 23.17 -1.24
C LEU A 97 -5.47 24.43 -0.53
N ASN A 98 -4.17 24.55 -0.39
CA ASN A 98 -3.51 25.67 0.27
C ASN A 98 -3.27 26.83 -0.70
N LYS A 99 -3.11 28.04 -0.16
CA LYS A 99 -2.86 29.26 -0.96
C LYS A 99 -1.56 29.19 -1.79
N ASN A 100 -0.59 28.40 -1.34
CA ASN A 100 0.69 28.16 -2.04
C ASN A 100 0.59 27.05 -3.11
N GLY A 101 -0.60 26.47 -3.34
CA GLY A 101 -0.85 25.44 -4.35
C GLY A 101 -0.60 24.00 -3.88
N THR A 102 -0.18 23.77 -2.64
CA THR A 102 -0.06 22.40 -2.09
C THR A 102 -1.41 21.89 -1.57
N ILE A 103 -1.50 20.59 -1.32
CA ILE A 103 -2.70 19.93 -0.80
C ILE A 103 -2.38 19.33 0.56
N THR A 104 -3.15 19.66 1.59
CA THR A 104 -3.08 18.99 2.89
C THR A 104 -4.10 17.85 2.92
N LEU A 105 -3.62 16.62 3.15
CA LEU A 105 -4.42 15.43 3.40
C LEU A 105 -4.62 15.29 4.90
N LYS A 106 -5.87 15.15 5.35
CA LYS A 106 -6.20 14.80 6.74
C LYS A 106 -6.70 13.37 6.80
N PHE A 107 -6.08 12.58 7.65
CA PHE A 107 -6.38 11.18 7.89
C PHE A 107 -7.41 11.03 9.02
N ASP A 108 -8.18 9.93 9.03
CA ASP A 108 -9.13 9.60 10.12
C ASP A 108 -8.45 9.49 11.49
N SER A 109 -7.16 9.14 11.53
CA SER A 109 -6.31 9.19 12.72
C SER A 109 -6.03 10.59 13.26
N GLY A 110 -6.34 11.65 12.50
CA GLY A 110 -6.03 13.03 12.83
C GLY A 110 -4.66 13.51 12.34
N ARG A 111 -3.84 12.64 11.74
CA ARG A 111 -2.59 13.01 11.04
C ARG A 111 -2.89 13.93 9.87
N GLU A 112 -1.99 14.87 9.60
CA GLU A 112 -2.02 15.71 8.40
C GLU A 112 -0.72 15.54 7.60
N LEU A 113 -0.82 15.49 6.27
CA LEU A 113 0.31 15.40 5.34
C LEU A 113 0.15 16.44 4.24
N GLU A 114 1.16 17.29 4.06
CA GLU A 114 1.20 18.22 2.93
C GLU A 114 1.87 17.56 1.73
N VAL A 115 1.15 17.49 0.61
CA VAL A 115 1.61 16.94 -0.66
C VAL A 115 1.54 18.00 -1.74
N LYS A 116 2.42 17.93 -2.74
CA LYS A 116 2.41 18.87 -3.87
C LYS A 116 1.39 18.50 -4.93
N GLU A 117 1.13 17.21 -5.09
CA GLU A 117 0.17 16.66 -6.04
C GLU A 117 -0.40 15.33 -5.49
N ILE A 118 -1.57 14.93 -5.99
CA ILE A 118 -2.19 13.64 -5.70
C ILE A 118 -2.23 12.86 -6.99
N TYR A 119 -1.64 11.66 -6.99
CA TYR A 119 -1.64 10.77 -8.15
C TYR A 119 -2.86 9.85 -8.09
N ASN A 120 -3.63 9.77 -9.18
CA ASN A 120 -4.69 8.78 -9.33
C ASN A 120 -4.11 7.56 -10.04
N ASP A 121 -3.53 6.62 -9.28
CA ASP A 121 -3.05 5.35 -9.83
C ASP A 121 -4.08 4.23 -9.62
N THR A 122 -5.16 4.28 -10.40
CA THR A 122 -6.03 3.11 -10.56
C THR A 122 -6.07 2.57 -11.99
N GLY A 123 -5.17 3.04 -12.87
CA GLY A 123 -5.03 2.55 -14.24
C GLY A 123 -6.38 2.25 -14.91
N LYS A 124 -7.16 3.29 -15.24
CA LYS A 124 -8.53 3.15 -15.75
C LYS A 124 -8.55 2.16 -16.92
N LEU A 125 -9.42 1.14 -16.88
CA LEU A 125 -9.73 0.30 -18.05
C LEU A 125 -10.33 1.20 -19.13
N ILE A 126 -9.74 1.19 -20.33
CA ILE A 126 -10.03 2.21 -21.36
C ILE A 126 -11.04 1.73 -22.38
N SER A 127 -11.38 0.44 -22.37
CA SER A 127 -12.36 -0.16 -23.28
C SER A 127 -13.41 -0.96 -22.51
N LYS A 128 -14.69 -0.63 -22.75
CA LYS A 128 -15.84 -1.50 -22.47
C LYS A 128 -16.21 -2.39 -23.67
N ASP A 129 -15.52 -2.24 -24.81
CA ASP A 129 -15.82 -2.98 -26.03
C ASP A 129 -14.84 -4.17 -26.18
N ASP A 130 -15.40 -5.36 -26.39
CA ASP A 130 -14.78 -6.70 -26.36
C ASP A 130 -13.59 -6.94 -27.32
N LYS A 131 -13.08 -5.93 -28.02
CA LYS A 131 -12.04 -6.09 -29.07
C LYS A 131 -10.70 -5.42 -28.78
N ASP A 132 -10.60 -4.59 -27.74
CA ASP A 132 -9.40 -3.80 -27.46
C ASP A 132 -9.20 -3.62 -25.96
N SER A 133 -9.15 -4.72 -25.21
CA SER A 133 -8.97 -4.73 -23.76
C SER A 133 -7.63 -4.08 -23.35
N LYS A 134 -7.61 -2.74 -23.24
CA LYS A 134 -6.45 -1.92 -22.92
C LYS A 134 -6.60 -1.31 -21.54
N ARG A 135 -5.54 -1.39 -20.74
CA ARG A 135 -5.35 -0.59 -19.53
C ARG A 135 -4.43 0.57 -19.87
N ALA A 136 -4.67 1.75 -19.30
CA ALA A 136 -3.60 2.72 -19.23
C ALA A 136 -3.50 3.40 -17.88
N SER A 137 -2.26 3.65 -17.48
CA SER A 137 -1.86 4.38 -16.28
C SER A 137 -0.97 5.55 -16.68
N ILE A 138 -0.89 6.59 -15.86
CA ILE A 138 0.01 7.71 -16.15
C ILE A 138 1.45 7.20 -16.05
N ASN A 139 2.28 7.49 -17.06
CA ASN A 139 3.72 7.25 -17.02
C ASN A 139 4.38 8.36 -16.19
N LEU A 140 4.66 8.05 -14.91
CA LEU A 140 5.24 8.99 -13.97
C LEU A 140 6.70 9.32 -14.32
N ASP A 141 7.46 8.33 -14.79
CA ASP A 141 8.87 8.47 -15.12
C ASP A 141 9.08 9.42 -16.32
N ALA A 142 8.12 9.46 -17.25
CA ALA A 142 8.17 10.34 -18.42
C ALA A 142 8.33 11.82 -18.06
N LYS A 143 7.86 12.27 -16.89
CA LYS A 143 8.05 13.66 -16.42
C LYS A 143 9.52 14.01 -16.19
N ALA A 144 10.33 13.05 -15.75
CA ALA A 144 11.75 13.23 -15.47
C ALA A 144 12.67 12.89 -16.66
N MET A 145 12.14 12.18 -17.67
CA MET A 145 12.90 11.80 -18.86
C MET A 145 13.24 13.00 -19.75
N ASN A 146 14.46 13.01 -20.29
CA ASN A 146 14.85 13.95 -21.33
C ASN A 146 14.32 13.53 -22.72
N ASP A 147 14.47 14.39 -23.73
CA ASP A 147 14.02 14.13 -25.09
C ASP A 147 14.58 12.82 -25.65
N VAL A 148 15.85 12.48 -25.41
CA VAL A 148 16.46 11.24 -25.93
C VAL A 148 15.81 10.00 -25.30
N GLU A 149 15.55 10.04 -23.99
CA GLU A 149 14.92 8.95 -23.24
C GLU A 149 13.47 8.75 -23.68
N LEU A 150 12.70 9.82 -23.81
CA LEU A 150 11.30 9.75 -24.26
C LEU A 150 11.18 9.14 -25.67
N ASN A 151 12.08 9.50 -26.58
CA ASN A 151 12.08 8.98 -27.95
C ASN A 151 12.63 7.55 -28.08
N ARG A 152 13.09 6.93 -26.99
CA ARG A 152 13.47 5.50 -26.96
C ARG A 152 12.34 4.60 -26.49
N LEU A 153 11.27 5.15 -25.93
CA LEU A 153 10.10 4.39 -25.50
C LEU A 153 9.37 3.78 -26.71
N ASP A 154 8.74 2.62 -26.56
CA ASP A 154 7.90 2.06 -27.62
C ASP A 154 6.58 2.82 -27.70
N PHE A 155 6.38 3.56 -28.80
CA PHE A 155 5.19 4.37 -29.03
C PHE A 155 3.89 3.56 -29.15
N LYS A 156 3.96 2.22 -29.22
CA LYS A 156 2.79 1.33 -29.08
C LYS A 156 2.28 1.24 -27.65
N ASP A 157 3.21 1.31 -26.70
CA ASP A 157 3.00 1.05 -25.28
C ASP A 157 2.90 2.34 -24.48
N ILE A 158 3.02 3.49 -25.15
CA ILE A 158 2.73 4.80 -24.56
C ILE A 158 1.72 5.57 -25.38
N GLY A 159 0.95 6.44 -24.73
CA GLY A 159 -0.10 7.20 -25.36
C GLY A 159 -0.46 8.49 -24.64
N ILE A 160 -1.46 9.19 -25.17
CA ILE A 160 -1.99 10.42 -24.59
C ILE A 160 -3.50 10.37 -24.54
N LYS A 161 -4.08 11.09 -23.59
CA LYS A 161 -5.53 11.28 -23.50
C LYS A 161 -5.94 12.47 -24.38
N GLN A 162 -6.84 12.24 -25.33
CA GLN A 162 -7.55 13.25 -26.11
C GLN A 162 -9.04 13.11 -25.80
N ASP A 163 -9.65 14.17 -25.26
CA ASP A 163 -11.01 14.15 -24.73
C ASP A 163 -11.19 13.03 -23.70
N GLU A 164 -12.02 12.00 -23.96
CA GLU A 164 -12.20 10.84 -23.08
C GLU A 164 -11.50 9.57 -23.57
N LYS A 165 -10.72 9.65 -24.65
CA LYS A 165 -10.05 8.49 -25.25
C LYS A 165 -8.53 8.57 -25.04
N ILE A 166 -7.92 7.44 -24.71
CA ILE A 166 -6.46 7.29 -24.74
C ILE A 166 -6.08 6.55 -26.02
N SER A 167 -5.21 7.16 -26.81
CA SER A 167 -4.68 6.59 -28.05
C SER A 167 -3.16 6.45 -27.91
N SER A 168 -2.60 5.36 -28.43
CA SER A 168 -1.15 5.18 -28.43
C SER A 168 -0.48 6.22 -29.33
N LEU A 169 0.77 6.58 -29.01
CA LEU A 169 1.55 7.51 -29.82
C LEU A 169 1.73 6.96 -31.24
N LYS A 170 1.84 5.64 -31.40
CA LYS A 170 1.89 4.99 -32.71
C LYS A 170 0.57 5.14 -33.48
N GLU A 171 -0.58 4.94 -32.84
CA GLU A 171 -1.90 5.15 -33.47
C GLU A 171 -2.07 6.59 -33.96
N LEU A 172 -1.47 7.56 -33.25
CA LEU A 172 -1.49 8.97 -33.62
C LEU A 172 -0.47 9.35 -34.71
N GLY A 173 0.40 8.43 -35.12
CA GLY A 173 1.50 8.73 -36.05
C GLY A 173 2.54 9.66 -35.44
N ALA A 174 2.83 9.51 -34.15
CA ALA A 174 3.88 10.26 -33.49
C ALA A 174 5.26 9.85 -34.01
N LYS A 175 6.08 10.85 -34.33
CA LYS A 175 7.47 10.69 -34.76
C LYS A 175 8.46 11.05 -33.66
N LEU A 176 8.10 12.02 -32.82
CA LEU A 176 8.95 12.46 -31.72
C LEU A 176 8.16 13.02 -30.55
N VAL A 177 8.78 13.00 -29.38
CA VAL A 177 8.30 13.61 -28.13
C VAL A 177 9.36 14.55 -27.60
N LYS A 178 8.95 15.75 -27.18
CA LYS A 178 9.80 16.68 -26.43
C LYS A 178 9.23 16.93 -25.05
N ASN A 179 10.12 16.92 -24.05
CA ASN A 179 9.76 17.31 -22.70
C ASN A 179 9.88 18.84 -22.57
N LEU A 180 8.76 19.51 -22.34
CA LEU A 180 8.68 20.95 -22.08
C LEU A 180 8.28 21.21 -20.61
N THR A 181 8.39 20.19 -19.75
CA THR A 181 8.07 20.28 -18.33
C THR A 181 9.00 21.25 -17.64
N ASP A 182 8.43 22.09 -16.77
CA ASP A 182 9.17 22.96 -15.86
C ASP A 182 8.92 22.54 -14.41
N LYS A 183 9.43 23.32 -13.45
CA LYS A 183 9.31 23.04 -12.01
C LYS A 183 7.86 22.99 -11.51
N PHE A 184 6.91 23.58 -12.24
CA PHE A 184 5.53 23.78 -11.79
C PHE A 184 4.50 23.08 -12.68
N THR A 185 4.84 22.75 -13.92
CA THR A 185 3.90 22.21 -14.92
C THR A 185 4.53 21.13 -15.78
N SER A 186 3.88 19.97 -15.86
CA SER A 186 4.20 18.94 -16.84
C SER A 186 3.62 19.31 -18.21
N LYS A 187 4.46 19.29 -19.24
CA LYS A 187 4.07 19.61 -20.61
C LYS A 187 4.94 18.83 -21.59
N PHE A 188 4.31 18.15 -22.53
CA PHE A 188 4.98 17.40 -23.59
C PHE A 188 4.49 17.86 -24.95
N LEU A 189 5.39 17.91 -25.92
CA LEU A 189 5.06 18.19 -27.31
C LEU A 189 5.30 16.93 -28.15
N ILE A 190 4.24 16.40 -28.75
CA ILE A 190 4.26 15.25 -29.64
C ILE A 190 4.30 15.76 -31.08
N GLY A 191 5.38 15.52 -31.80
CA GLY A 191 5.49 15.81 -33.23
C GLY A 191 4.97 14.63 -34.05
N LEU A 192 4.04 14.89 -34.96
CA LEU A 192 3.40 13.87 -35.80
C LEU A 192 4.06 13.79 -37.18
N GLU A 193 3.89 12.66 -37.86
CA GLU A 193 4.41 12.41 -39.22
C GLU A 193 3.90 13.42 -40.26
N ASN A 194 2.68 13.92 -40.08
CA ASN A 194 2.06 14.91 -40.97
C ASN A 194 2.56 16.36 -40.74
N GLY A 195 3.60 16.56 -39.92
CA GLY A 195 4.17 17.86 -39.60
C GLY A 195 3.38 18.67 -38.56
N LYS A 196 2.23 18.17 -38.09
CA LYS A 196 1.49 18.78 -36.97
C LYS A 196 2.09 18.37 -35.63
N SER A 197 1.67 19.05 -34.57
CA SER A 197 2.05 18.69 -33.20
C SER A 197 0.85 18.72 -32.26
N ILE A 198 0.92 17.90 -31.22
CA ILE A 198 -0.05 17.84 -30.13
C ILE A 198 0.68 18.19 -28.83
N THR A 199 0.07 19.01 -27.99
CA THR A 199 0.58 19.25 -26.64
C THR A 199 -0.28 18.47 -25.64
N THR A 200 0.36 17.79 -24.70
CA THR A 200 -0.31 17.10 -23.58
C THR A 200 0.38 17.44 -22.27
N LYS A 201 -0.32 17.26 -21.15
CA LYS A 201 0.27 17.35 -19.80
C LYS A 201 0.77 16.01 -19.29
N GLU A 202 0.28 14.93 -19.87
CA GLU A 202 0.47 13.56 -19.37
C GLU A 202 0.75 12.61 -20.53
N ILE A 203 1.68 11.68 -20.29
CA ILE A 203 1.91 10.49 -21.10
C ILE A 203 1.40 9.31 -20.29
N TYR A 204 0.77 8.35 -20.95
CA TYR A 204 0.22 7.16 -20.33
C TYR A 204 1.00 5.92 -20.79
N ASN A 205 1.22 4.95 -19.90
CA ASN A 205 1.60 3.58 -20.25
C ASN A 205 0.36 2.81 -20.66
N ILE A 206 0.39 2.13 -21.80
CA ILE A 206 -0.70 1.30 -22.32
C ILE A 206 -0.28 -0.17 -22.22
N THR A 207 -1.16 -0.99 -21.66
CA THR A 207 -0.99 -2.45 -21.57
C THR A 207 -2.16 -3.15 -22.23
N TYR A 208 -1.88 -4.09 -23.13
CA TYR A 208 -2.87 -4.86 -23.88
C TYR A 208 -3.10 -6.20 -23.16
N LEU A 209 -4.34 -6.45 -22.73
CA LEU A 209 -4.71 -7.62 -21.93
C LEU A 209 -4.65 -8.95 -22.71
N GLU A 210 -4.59 -8.92 -24.04
CA GLU A 210 -4.40 -10.13 -24.87
C GLU A 210 -3.07 -10.85 -24.57
N ASN A 211 -2.07 -10.15 -24.03
CA ASN A 211 -0.79 -10.75 -23.64
C ASN A 211 -0.84 -11.45 -22.27
N ASP A 212 -1.79 -11.10 -21.41
CA ASP A 212 -1.95 -11.70 -20.07
C ASP A 212 -2.84 -12.96 -20.09
N LEU A 213 -3.63 -13.15 -21.15
CA LEU A 213 -4.61 -14.25 -21.27
C LEU A 213 -4.07 -15.50 -21.98
N LYS A 214 -2.74 -15.66 -22.11
CA LYS A 214 -2.16 -16.99 -22.31
C LYS A 214 -2.25 -17.78 -21.00
N PHE A 215 -3.49 -18.13 -20.62
CA PHE A 215 -3.75 -19.10 -19.57
C PHE A 215 -2.99 -20.38 -19.94
N LYS A 216 -1.99 -20.74 -19.13
CA LYS A 216 -1.66 -22.16 -18.95
C LYS A 216 -2.99 -22.84 -18.61
N GLU A 217 -3.36 -23.87 -19.35
CA GLU A 217 -4.53 -24.67 -19.00
C GLU A 217 -4.44 -25.04 -17.50
N PRO A 218 -5.47 -24.72 -16.69
CA PRO A 218 -5.44 -25.04 -15.28
C PRO A 218 -5.35 -26.55 -15.13
N SER A 219 -4.41 -27.01 -14.30
CA SER A 219 -4.26 -28.43 -14.01
C SER A 219 -5.56 -28.97 -13.42
N SER A 220 -5.87 -30.24 -13.66
CA SER A 220 -7.11 -30.89 -13.18
C SER A 220 -7.35 -30.77 -11.67
N LYS A 221 -6.31 -30.40 -10.91
CA LYS A 221 -6.34 -30.18 -9.45
C LYS A 221 -6.86 -28.80 -9.04
N ASP A 222 -6.81 -27.81 -9.93
CA ASP A 222 -7.20 -26.42 -9.64
C ASP A 222 -8.63 -26.10 -10.06
N ARG A 223 -9.37 -27.11 -10.56
CA ARG A 223 -10.79 -26.96 -10.90
C ARG A 223 -11.63 -27.00 -9.63
N LEU A 224 -12.24 -25.87 -9.28
CA LEU A 224 -13.25 -25.79 -8.22
C LEU A 224 -14.51 -26.53 -8.66
N TYR A 225 -14.82 -27.66 -8.02
CA TYR A 225 -16.07 -28.39 -8.24
C TYR A 225 -17.20 -27.74 -7.43
N LYS A 226 -18.38 -27.60 -8.02
CA LYS A 226 -19.60 -27.22 -7.28
C LYS A 226 -19.85 -28.25 -6.16
N LYS A 227 -20.00 -27.77 -4.92
CA LYS A 227 -20.49 -28.60 -3.82
C LYS A 227 -21.89 -29.10 -4.19
N VAL A 228 -22.04 -30.41 -4.24
CA VAL A 228 -23.35 -31.06 -4.37
C VAL A 228 -24.02 -30.98 -3.00
N ASP A 229 -25.21 -30.38 -2.93
CA ASP A 229 -26.01 -30.33 -1.70
C ASP A 229 -26.67 -31.70 -1.50
N THR A 230 -26.08 -32.54 -0.64
CA THR A 230 -26.66 -33.83 -0.28
C THR A 230 -27.62 -33.65 0.88
N ARG A 231 -28.86 -33.28 0.57
CA ARG A 231 -30.01 -33.57 1.43
C ARG A 231 -30.89 -34.56 0.68
N VAL A 232 -30.90 -35.80 1.16
CA VAL A 232 -31.89 -36.85 0.85
C VAL A 232 -32.54 -37.23 2.16
#